data_AF-A0A7C5FLJ2-F1
#
_entry.id   AF-A0A7C5FLJ2-F1
#
_cell.length_a   1.000
_cell.length_b   1.000
_cell.length_c   1.000
_cell.angle_alpha   90.00
_cell.angle_beta   90.00
_cell.angle_gamma   90.00
#
_symmetry.space_group_name_H-M   'P 1'
#
loop_
_entity.id
_entity.type
_entity.pdbx_description
1 polymer ?
#
loop_
_entity_poly.entity_id
_entity_poly.type
_entity_poly.pdbx_seq_one_letter_code
_entity_poly.pdbx_strand_id
1 'polypeptide(L)'
;RTKKEFIELEGEMPSPANPPLGCHFHTRCREVMVNCGWSPKDLAGPLTEMFDRTRNPEARDFPEVARVALDNSNLTMDLMFARGVADKEGVLDLLNSLISKERSRKGGTKFGAIRKTSFVADNLIQIALMQYNTPSLQEYSKDHYVSCLIYEKPQVSGISEQLEPSLKESDE
;
A
#
# COMPACT_ATOMS: atom_id res chain seq x y z
N ARG A 1 38.89 -6.14 8.41
CA ARG A 1 37.95 -6.58 7.35
C ARG A 1 36.53 -6.44 7.92
N THR A 2 35.78 -5.43 7.55
CA THR A 2 34.41 -5.21 8.06
C THR A 2 33.51 -6.28 7.45
N LYS A 3 32.78 -7.04 8.29
CA LYS A 3 31.86 -8.09 7.85
C LYS A 3 30.72 -7.41 7.08
N LYS A 4 30.56 -7.72 5.78
CA LYS A 4 29.40 -7.25 5.02
C LYS A 4 28.17 -7.97 5.55
N GLU A 5 27.17 -7.22 5.99
CA GLU A 5 25.87 -7.77 6.33
C GLU A 5 25.08 -7.99 5.04
N PHE A 6 24.62 -9.21 4.83
CA PHE A 6 23.72 -9.55 3.74
C PHE A 6 22.28 -9.43 4.25
N ILE A 7 21.44 -8.77 3.45
CA ILE A 7 20.02 -8.64 3.72
C ILE A 7 19.24 -9.55 2.78
N GLU A 8 18.51 -10.52 3.33
CA GLU A 8 17.58 -11.33 2.56
C GLU A 8 16.27 -10.55 2.35
N LEU A 9 15.87 -10.38 1.10
CA LEU A 9 14.61 -9.72 0.77
C LEU A 9 13.48 -10.74 0.84
N GLU A 10 12.49 -10.46 1.68
CA GLU A 10 11.28 -11.27 1.77
C GLU A 10 10.43 -11.11 0.47
N GLY A 11 9.74 -12.17 0.06
CA GLY A 11 8.82 -12.17 -1.08
C GLY A 11 9.41 -12.58 -2.43
N GLU A 12 8.54 -13.04 -3.33
CA GLU A 12 8.89 -13.50 -4.68
C GLU A 12 9.06 -12.34 -5.68
N MET A 13 9.86 -12.54 -6.72
CA MET A 13 9.99 -11.58 -7.80
C MET A 13 8.69 -11.54 -8.62
N PRO A 14 8.04 -10.37 -8.78
CA PRO A 14 6.82 -10.29 -9.57
C PRO A 14 7.12 -10.54 -11.06
N SER A 15 6.14 -11.08 -11.78
CA SER A 15 6.24 -11.26 -13.22
C SER A 15 6.35 -9.90 -13.93
N PRO A 16 7.33 -9.71 -14.83
CA PRO A 16 7.46 -8.49 -15.62
C PRO A 16 6.23 -8.15 -16.47
N ALA A 17 5.43 -9.16 -16.83
CA ALA A 17 4.21 -8.96 -17.62
C ALA A 17 3.06 -8.34 -16.81
N ASN A 18 3.11 -8.45 -15.47
CA ASN A 18 2.08 -7.95 -14.57
C ASN A 18 2.75 -7.25 -13.37
N PRO A 19 3.43 -6.12 -13.60
CA PRO A 19 4.09 -5.40 -12.52
C PRO A 19 3.06 -4.90 -11.49
N PRO A 20 3.43 -4.78 -10.21
CA PRO A 20 2.57 -4.14 -9.23
C PRO A 20 2.30 -2.67 -9.58
N LEU A 21 1.19 -2.13 -9.08
CA LEU A 21 0.87 -0.71 -9.26
C LEU A 21 1.84 0.16 -8.45
N GLY A 22 2.05 1.41 -8.88
CA GLY A 22 2.93 2.36 -8.19
C GLY A 22 4.39 1.93 -8.17
N CYS A 23 4.96 1.75 -6.98
CA CYS A 23 6.34 1.29 -6.83
C CYS A 23 6.43 -0.23 -7.01
N HIS A 24 7.06 -0.69 -8.10
CA HIS A 24 7.21 -2.12 -8.41
C HIS A 24 7.92 -2.93 -7.31
N PHE A 25 8.67 -2.27 -6.42
CA PHE A 25 9.41 -2.92 -5.34
C PHE A 25 8.63 -3.00 -4.01
N HIS A 26 7.43 -2.40 -3.91
CA HIS A 26 6.70 -2.28 -2.64
C HIS A 26 6.38 -3.60 -1.92
N THR A 27 6.22 -4.72 -2.65
CA THR A 27 5.96 -6.06 -2.08
C THR A 27 7.17 -6.67 -1.39
N ARG A 28 8.38 -6.13 -1.64
CA ARG A 28 9.66 -6.63 -1.12
C ARG A 28 10.48 -5.53 -0.41
N CYS A 29 9.97 -4.30 -0.40
CA CYS A 29 10.62 -3.14 0.18
C CYS A 29 10.52 -3.16 1.72
N ARG A 30 11.65 -3.01 2.40
CA ARG A 30 11.70 -2.92 3.87
C ARG A 30 11.23 -1.56 4.40
N GLU A 31 11.34 -0.53 3.57
CA GLU A 31 10.93 0.85 3.85
C GLU A 31 9.59 1.17 3.17
N VAL A 32 8.70 0.17 3.03
CA VAL A 32 7.44 0.34 2.30
C VAL A 32 6.49 1.28 3.05
N MET A 33 5.85 2.17 2.29
CA MET A 33 4.90 3.17 2.79
C MET A 33 3.49 2.91 2.24
N VAL A 34 2.50 3.59 2.83
CA VAL A 34 1.08 3.45 2.44
C VAL A 34 0.79 3.95 1.01
N ASN A 35 1.60 4.88 0.50
CA ASN A 35 1.45 5.46 -0.84
C ASN A 35 2.28 4.73 -1.92
N CYS A 36 2.92 3.60 -1.59
CA CYS A 36 3.79 2.87 -2.50
C CYS A 36 3.10 2.06 -3.60
N GLY A 37 1.76 2.10 -3.75
CA GLY A 37 1.07 1.40 -4.84
C GLY A 37 0.23 0.19 -4.46
N TRP A 38 -0.26 0.11 -3.22
CA TRP A 38 -1.11 -1.00 -2.80
C TRP A 38 -2.41 -1.06 -3.62
N SER A 39 -2.63 -2.21 -4.25
CA SER A 39 -3.79 -2.48 -5.09
C SER A 39 -4.80 -3.40 -4.40
N PRO A 40 -6.06 -3.45 -4.89
CA PRO A 40 -7.03 -4.44 -4.42
C PRO A 40 -6.50 -5.88 -4.46
N LYS A 41 -5.69 -6.21 -5.47
CA LYS A 41 -5.04 -7.53 -5.61
C LYS A 41 -4.10 -7.83 -4.43
N ASP A 42 -3.37 -6.84 -3.92
CA ASP A 42 -2.41 -7.03 -2.82
C ASP A 42 -3.11 -7.23 -1.46
N LEU A 43 -4.33 -6.70 -1.32
CA LEU A 43 -5.13 -6.83 -0.12
C LEU A 43 -6.09 -8.03 -0.14
N ALA A 44 -6.44 -8.56 -1.31
CA ALA A 44 -7.44 -9.62 -1.45
C ALA A 44 -7.15 -10.84 -0.55
N GLY A 45 -5.95 -11.42 -0.66
CA GLY A 45 -5.54 -12.57 0.17
C GLY A 45 -5.55 -12.25 1.67
N PRO A 46 -4.82 -11.22 2.12
CA PRO A 46 -4.82 -10.81 3.52
C PRO A 46 -6.20 -10.50 4.10
N LEU A 47 -7.10 -9.90 3.32
CA LEU A 47 -8.49 -9.66 3.76
C LEU A 47 -9.27 -10.98 3.91
N THR A 48 -9.13 -11.92 2.97
CA THR A 48 -9.74 -13.24 3.12
C THR A 48 -9.25 -13.95 4.38
N GLU A 49 -7.95 -13.89 4.67
CA GLU A 49 -7.39 -14.46 5.90
C GLU A 49 -7.89 -13.74 7.16
N MET A 50 -8.04 -12.41 7.10
CA MET A 50 -8.55 -11.60 8.20
C MET A 50 -9.99 -11.99 8.60
N PHE A 51 -10.81 -12.39 7.63
CA PHE A 51 -12.19 -12.83 7.86
C PHE A 51 -12.33 -14.34 8.15
N ASP A 52 -11.24 -15.11 8.05
CA ASP A 52 -11.27 -16.54 8.35
C ASP A 52 -11.44 -16.77 9.86
N ARG A 53 -12.67 -17.12 10.26
CA ARG A 53 -13.07 -17.35 11.65
C ARG A 53 -12.32 -18.50 12.32
N THR A 54 -11.75 -19.43 11.55
CA THR A 54 -10.96 -20.55 12.09
C THR A 54 -9.57 -20.08 12.54
N ARG A 55 -9.07 -19.00 11.94
CA ARG A 55 -7.75 -18.41 12.20
C ARG A 55 -7.81 -17.12 12.99
N ASN A 56 -8.95 -16.42 12.93
CA ASN A 56 -9.17 -15.14 13.60
C ASN A 56 -10.46 -15.16 14.45
N PRO A 57 -10.36 -15.38 15.77
CA PRO A 57 -11.50 -15.39 16.68
C PRO A 57 -12.27 -14.07 16.73
N GLU A 58 -11.62 -12.93 16.45
CA GLU A 58 -12.27 -11.61 16.46
C GLU A 58 -13.17 -11.41 15.23
N ALA A 59 -12.97 -12.19 14.17
CA ALA A 59 -13.86 -12.19 13.00
C ALA A 59 -15.10 -13.06 13.19
N ARG A 60 -15.30 -13.67 14.37
CA ARG A 60 -16.39 -14.62 14.64
C ARG A 60 -17.77 -14.05 14.30
N ASP A 61 -18.00 -12.79 14.66
CA ASP A 61 -19.28 -12.11 14.46
C ASP A 61 -19.35 -11.35 13.12
N PHE A 62 -18.26 -11.37 12.33
CA PHE A 62 -18.23 -10.74 11.01
C PHE A 62 -19.09 -11.54 10.02
N PRO A 63 -19.99 -10.93 9.22
CA PRO A 63 -20.87 -11.67 8.30
C PRO A 63 -20.11 -12.52 7.28
N GLU A 64 -20.73 -13.60 6.82
CA GLU A 64 -20.15 -14.48 5.81
C GLU A 64 -20.01 -13.76 4.46
N VAL A 65 -18.76 -13.57 4.02
CA VAL A 65 -18.43 -13.00 2.72
C VAL A 65 -18.58 -14.09 1.65
N ALA A 66 -19.57 -13.92 0.78
CA ALA A 66 -19.83 -14.84 -0.32
C ALA A 66 -18.85 -14.62 -1.48
N ARG A 67 -18.47 -13.36 -1.74
CA ARG A 67 -17.59 -13.01 -2.86
C ARG A 67 -16.83 -11.71 -2.57
N VAL A 68 -15.60 -11.66 -3.06
CA VAL A 68 -14.80 -10.42 -3.15
C VAL A 68 -14.63 -10.08 -4.62
N ALA A 69 -15.07 -8.90 -5.05
CA ALA A 69 -14.80 -8.37 -6.38
C ALA A 69 -13.73 -7.28 -6.30
N LEU A 70 -12.80 -7.28 -7.25
CA LEU A 70 -11.66 -6.36 -7.29
C LEU A 70 -11.77 -5.46 -8.52
N ASP A 71 -11.58 -4.17 -8.32
CA ASP A 71 -11.47 -3.19 -9.39
C ASP A 71 -10.15 -2.41 -9.23
N ASN A 72 -9.12 -2.88 -9.93
CA ASN A 72 -7.79 -2.28 -9.89
C ASN A 72 -7.75 -0.89 -10.56
N SER A 73 -8.68 -0.61 -11.49
CA SER A 73 -8.72 0.67 -12.20
C SER A 73 -9.25 1.78 -11.30
N ASN A 74 -10.27 1.48 -10.49
CA ASN A 74 -10.86 2.42 -9.55
C ASN A 74 -10.29 2.33 -8.13
N LEU A 75 -9.36 1.39 -7.90
CA LEU A 75 -8.76 1.11 -6.59
C LEU A 75 -9.82 0.80 -5.52
N THR A 76 -10.82 0.02 -5.92
CA THR A 76 -11.90 -0.42 -5.04
C THR A 76 -11.98 -1.93 -4.97
N MET A 77 -12.57 -2.41 -3.88
CA MET A 77 -12.98 -3.80 -3.75
C MET A 77 -14.29 -3.90 -3.02
N ASP A 78 -15.10 -4.84 -3.47
CA ASP A 78 -16.47 -5.02 -3.03
C ASP A 78 -16.57 -6.37 -2.28
N LEU A 79 -16.93 -6.30 -1.00
CA LEU A 79 -17.23 -7.44 -0.16
C LEU A 79 -18.74 -7.71 -0.23
N MET A 80 -19.11 -8.78 -0.94
CA MET A 80 -20.49 -9.23 -1.06
C MET A 80 -20.79 -10.29 0.00
N PHE A 81 -21.82 -10.04 0.79
CA PHE A 81 -22.29 -10.99 1.80
C PHE A 81 -23.35 -11.94 1.24
N ALA A 82 -23.40 -13.15 1.80
CA ALA A 82 -24.40 -14.15 1.43
C ALA A 82 -25.84 -13.71 1.75
N ARG A 83 -26.01 -12.83 2.73
CA ARG A 83 -27.30 -12.29 3.21
C ARG A 83 -27.19 -10.80 3.47
N GLY A 84 -28.34 -10.12 3.50
CA GLY A 84 -28.41 -8.71 3.91
C GLY A 84 -27.97 -8.53 5.37
N VAL A 85 -27.31 -7.41 5.64
CA VAL A 85 -26.81 -7.02 6.96
C VAL A 85 -27.77 -6.00 7.57
N ALA A 86 -28.39 -6.37 8.69
CA ALA A 86 -29.28 -5.47 9.43
C ALA A 86 -28.49 -4.41 10.21
N ASP A 87 -27.48 -4.84 10.98
CA ASP A 87 -26.60 -3.96 11.74
C ASP A 87 -25.37 -3.52 10.91
N LYS A 88 -25.57 -2.52 10.07
CA LYS A 88 -24.52 -1.99 9.19
C LYS A 88 -23.43 -1.25 9.95
N GLU A 89 -23.80 -0.53 11.01
CA GLU A 89 -22.86 0.26 11.80
C GLU A 89 -21.92 -0.67 12.58
N GLY A 90 -22.46 -1.66 13.30
CA GLY A 90 -21.65 -2.63 14.03
C GLY A 90 -20.70 -3.44 13.13
N VAL A 91 -21.14 -3.80 11.92
CA VAL A 91 -20.27 -4.50 10.95
C VAL A 91 -19.17 -3.59 10.41
N LEU A 92 -19.45 -2.31 10.14
CA LEU A 92 -18.40 -1.35 9.73
C LEU A 92 -17.41 -1.09 10.86
N ASP A 93 -17.87 -0.97 12.10
CA ASP A 93 -17.00 -0.79 13.26
C ASP A 93 -16.09 -2.00 13.48
N LEU A 94 -16.66 -3.22 13.38
CA LEU A 94 -15.88 -4.45 13.44
C LEU A 94 -14.86 -4.52 12.31
N LEU A 95 -15.26 -4.19 11.06
CA LEU A 95 -14.34 -4.14 9.91
C LEU A 95 -13.17 -3.19 10.17
N ASN A 96 -13.47 -1.97 10.63
CA ASN A 96 -12.45 -0.97 10.90
C ASN A 96 -11.52 -1.36 12.06
N SER A 97 -12.04 -2.03 13.09
CA SER A 97 -11.26 -2.59 14.18
C SER A 97 -10.28 -3.66 13.67
N LEU A 98 -10.76 -4.59 12.85
CA LEU A 98 -9.93 -5.64 12.23
C LEU A 98 -8.85 -5.04 11.32
N ILE A 99 -9.20 -4.07 10.48
CA ILE A 99 -8.25 -3.36 9.61
C ILE A 99 -7.17 -2.64 10.44
N SER A 100 -7.58 -1.95 11.51
CA SER A 100 -6.65 -1.26 12.42
C SER A 100 -5.67 -2.23 13.08
N LYS A 101 -6.18 -3.40 13.50
CA LYS A 101 -5.34 -4.45 14.06
C LYS A 101 -4.34 -5.00 13.05
N GLU A 102 -4.78 -5.36 11.84
CA GLU A 102 -3.87 -5.86 10.81
C GLU A 102 -2.83 -4.81 10.40
N ARG A 103 -3.22 -3.53 10.36
CA ARG A 103 -2.29 -2.42 10.10
C ARG A 103 -1.14 -2.35 11.11
N SER A 104 -1.37 -2.74 12.36
CA SER A 104 -0.33 -2.73 13.42
C SER A 104 0.63 -3.93 13.36
N ARG A 105 0.34 -4.97 12.58
CA ARG A 105 1.17 -6.18 12.48
C ARG A 105 2.34 -6.00 11.50
N LYS A 106 3.34 -6.88 11.58
CA LYS A 106 4.43 -6.94 10.59
C LYS A 106 3.83 -7.17 9.19
N GLY A 107 4.17 -6.31 8.23
CA GLY A 107 3.59 -6.34 6.88
C GLY A 107 2.20 -5.71 6.74
N GLY A 108 1.69 -5.08 7.81
CA GLY A 108 0.39 -4.44 7.88
C GLY A 108 0.25 -3.12 7.09
N THR A 109 1.34 -2.56 6.57
CA THR A 109 1.36 -1.26 5.87
C THR A 109 0.30 -1.17 4.76
N LYS A 110 0.03 -2.28 4.04
CA LYS A 110 -1.00 -2.34 2.99
C LYS A 110 -2.42 -2.02 3.47
N PHE A 111 -2.76 -2.37 4.72
CA PHE A 111 -4.06 -2.04 5.32
C PHE A 111 -4.18 -0.53 5.60
N GLY A 112 -3.04 0.15 5.78
CA GLY A 112 -3.00 1.62 5.88
C GLY A 112 -3.35 2.35 4.58
N ALA A 113 -3.39 1.65 3.43
CA ALA A 113 -3.84 2.21 2.16
C ALA A 113 -5.38 2.23 2.03
N ILE A 114 -6.11 1.56 2.93
CA ILE A 114 -7.58 1.63 2.95
C ILE A 114 -7.99 3.05 3.37
N ARG A 115 -8.63 3.77 2.45
CA ARG A 115 -9.07 5.15 2.67
C ARG A 115 -10.46 5.22 3.27
N LYS A 116 -11.37 4.37 2.78
CA LYS A 116 -12.79 4.39 3.18
C LYS A 116 -13.41 3.02 3.05
N THR A 117 -14.27 2.68 4.01
CA THR A 117 -15.17 1.52 3.94
C THR A 117 -16.60 2.03 4.10
N SER A 118 -17.51 1.58 3.25
CA SER A 118 -18.93 1.95 3.37
C SER A 118 -19.84 0.91 2.75
N PHE A 119 -21.01 0.71 3.34
CA PHE A 119 -22.09 -0.02 2.67
C PHE A 119 -22.59 0.77 1.47
N VAL A 120 -22.67 0.10 0.32
CA VAL A 120 -23.25 0.64 -0.93
C VAL A 120 -24.57 -0.04 -1.29
N ALA A 121 -24.88 -1.18 -0.66
CA ALA A 121 -26.17 -1.85 -0.66
C ALA A 121 -26.35 -2.63 0.65
N ASP A 122 -27.49 -3.31 0.85
CA ASP A 122 -27.77 -4.04 2.10
C ASP A 122 -26.84 -5.22 2.39
N ASN A 123 -26.24 -5.79 1.34
CA ASN A 123 -25.34 -6.94 1.43
C ASN A 123 -23.96 -6.65 0.83
N LEU A 124 -23.60 -5.38 0.65
CA LEU A 124 -22.38 -4.99 -0.06
C LEU A 124 -21.65 -3.86 0.64
N ILE A 125 -20.42 -4.15 1.08
CA ILE A 125 -19.46 -3.14 1.51
C ILE A 125 -18.49 -2.89 0.37
N GLN A 126 -18.30 -1.61 0.04
CA GLN A 126 -17.19 -1.19 -0.80
C GLN A 126 -16.05 -0.66 0.08
N ILE A 127 -14.84 -1.11 -0.23
CA ILE A 127 -13.58 -0.64 0.34
C ILE A 127 -12.85 0.11 -0.76
N ALA A 128 -12.55 1.39 -0.52
CA ALA A 128 -11.79 2.22 -1.42
C ALA A 128 -10.38 2.44 -0.87
N LEU A 129 -9.37 2.21 -1.71
CA LEU A 129 -7.98 2.49 -1.38
C LEU A 129 -7.62 3.94 -1.74
N MET A 130 -6.52 4.42 -1.17
CA MET A 130 -5.93 5.71 -1.55
C MET A 130 -5.21 5.62 -2.89
N GLN A 131 -5.04 6.79 -3.53
CA GLN A 131 -4.16 6.91 -4.68
C GLN A 131 -2.69 6.69 -4.26
N TYR A 132 -1.89 6.22 -5.20
CA TYR A 132 -0.48 5.91 -4.98
C TYR A 132 0.45 6.81 -5.78
N ASN A 133 1.72 6.79 -5.43
CA ASN A 133 2.78 7.44 -6.17
C ASN A 133 3.61 6.40 -6.94
N THR A 134 4.03 6.78 -8.15
CA THR A 134 4.97 6.01 -8.96
C THR A 134 6.30 6.74 -8.95
N PRO A 135 7.39 6.12 -8.46
CA PRO A 135 8.67 6.79 -8.41
C PRO A 135 9.23 7.05 -9.80
N SER A 136 9.71 8.27 -10.02
CA SER A 136 10.46 8.66 -11.22
C SER A 136 11.92 8.20 -11.14
N LEU A 137 12.53 7.90 -12.30
CA LEU A 137 13.96 7.62 -12.38
C LEU A 137 14.72 8.95 -12.34
N GLN A 138 15.61 9.10 -11.37
CA GLN A 138 16.42 10.32 -11.19
C GLN A 138 17.87 9.98 -10.87
N GLU A 139 18.78 10.86 -11.25
CA GLU A 139 20.19 10.76 -10.85
C GLU A 139 20.35 11.26 -9.42
N TYR A 140 20.74 10.36 -8.52
CA TYR A 140 20.94 10.66 -7.09
C TYR A 140 22.37 11.13 -6.80
N SER A 141 23.35 10.52 -7.45
CA SER A 141 24.75 10.95 -7.48
C SER A 141 25.35 10.64 -8.85
N LYS A 142 26.56 11.14 -9.14
CA LYS A 142 27.21 10.99 -10.45
C LYS A 142 27.16 9.52 -10.93
N ASP A 143 26.53 9.31 -12.09
CA ASP A 143 26.35 8.02 -12.75
C ASP A 143 25.54 6.99 -11.91
N HIS A 144 24.75 7.45 -10.93
CA HIS A 144 23.92 6.63 -10.05
C HIS A 144 22.46 7.07 -10.12
N TYR A 145 21.63 6.21 -10.72
CA TYR A 145 20.20 6.45 -10.89
C TYR A 145 19.35 5.65 -9.90
N VAL A 146 18.30 6.28 -9.37
CA VAL A 146 17.39 5.71 -8.39
C VAL A 146 15.94 5.99 -8.80
N SER A 147 15.07 4.98 -8.67
CA SER A 147 13.61 5.12 -8.80
C SER A 147 12.96 4.65 -7.50
N CYS A 148 12.86 5.58 -6.53
CA CYS A 148 12.30 5.31 -5.21
C CYS A 148 11.73 6.58 -4.59
N LEU A 149 10.54 6.46 -3.99
CA LEU A 149 9.79 7.56 -3.38
C LEU A 149 10.54 8.23 -2.21
N ILE A 150 11.44 7.50 -1.54
CA ILE A 150 12.26 8.04 -0.43
C ILE A 150 13.25 9.08 -0.94
N TYR A 151 13.71 8.94 -2.18
CA TYR A 151 14.71 9.82 -2.78
C TYR A 151 14.08 10.89 -3.67
N GLU A 152 12.75 10.87 -3.87
CA GLU A 152 12.08 11.89 -4.67
C GLU A 152 12.23 13.25 -4.02
N LYS A 153 12.83 14.18 -4.76
CA LYS A 153 12.89 15.58 -4.35
C LYS A 153 11.47 16.15 -4.40
N PRO A 154 11.05 16.94 -3.40
CA PRO A 154 9.79 17.67 -3.47
C PRO A 154 9.79 18.48 -4.76
N GLN A 155 8.76 18.29 -5.60
CA GLN A 155 8.59 19.08 -6.80
C GLN A 155 8.30 20.52 -6.38
N VAL A 156 9.32 21.39 -6.39
CA VAL A 156 9.12 22.83 -6.22
C VAL A 156 8.43 23.32 -7.48
N SER A 157 7.11 23.40 -7.44
CA SER A 157 6.31 24.01 -8.49
C SER A 157 6.57 25.52 -8.51
N GLY A 158 7.43 25.97 -9.42
CA GLY A 158 7.37 27.31 -10.01
C GLY A 158 8.06 28.45 -9.26
N ILE A 159 9.37 28.37 -9.00
CA ILE A 159 10.21 29.56 -8.97
C ILE A 159 11.47 29.29 -9.80
N SER A 160 11.66 30.11 -10.82
CA SER A 160 12.77 30.09 -11.76
C SER A 160 14.13 30.20 -11.07
N GLU A 161 15.04 29.32 -11.46
CA GLU A 161 16.37 29.66 -11.99
C GLU A 161 17.08 30.88 -11.38
N GLN A 162 18.13 30.60 -10.60
CA GLN A 162 19.50 31.11 -10.77
C GLN A 162 20.22 31.08 -9.42
N LEU A 163 21.13 30.13 -9.23
CA LEU A 163 22.36 30.40 -8.50
C LEU A 163 23.43 29.41 -8.99
N GLU A 164 24.26 29.87 -9.93
CA GLU A 164 25.52 29.20 -10.24
C GLU A 164 26.45 29.25 -9.01
N PRO A 165 27.30 28.24 -8.79
CA PRO A 165 28.26 28.24 -7.71
C PRO A 165 29.49 29.05 -8.12
N SER A 166 29.69 30.21 -7.48
CA SER A 166 30.97 30.93 -7.53
C SER A 166 32.02 30.15 -6.72
N LEU A 167 32.74 29.27 -7.42
CA LEU A 167 34.08 28.85 -7.03
C LEU A 167 35.00 30.07 -7.05
N LYS A 168 35.54 30.46 -5.90
CA LYS A 168 36.81 31.18 -5.81
C LYS A 168 37.75 30.37 -4.95
N GLU A 169 38.61 29.63 -5.63
CA GLU A 169 39.96 29.30 -5.15
C GLU A 169 40.73 30.61 -4.94
N SER A 170 41.43 30.73 -3.82
CA SER A 170 42.88 30.96 -3.79
C SER A 170 43.34 31.23 -2.35
N ASP A 171 44.07 30.27 -1.82
CA ASP A 171 45.13 30.51 -0.83
C ASP A 171 46.19 31.44 -1.45
N GLU A 172 46.52 32.54 -0.77
CA GLU A 172 47.89 33.06 -0.50
C GLU A 172 47.81 34.32 0.39
#